data_AF-A0A5N5Q261-F1
#
_entry.id   AF-A0A5N5Q261-F1
#
_cell.length_a   1.000
_cell.length_b   1.000
_cell.length_c   1.000
_cell.angle_alpha   90.00
_cell.angle_beta   90.00
_cell.angle_gamma   90.00
#
_symmetry.space_group_name_H-M   'P 1'
#
loop_
_entity.id
_entity.type
_entity.pdbx_description
1 polymer ?
#
loop_
_entity_poly.entity_id
_entity_poly.type
_entity_poly.pdbx_seq_one_letter_code
_entity_poly.pdbx_strand_id
1 'polypeptide(L)'
;MSDPLDSFFGSQPVRKEALKAISDAIDPAAHDGLMEIDLLGPALFPPGQSVMRDGSAVAVNKKELMAAYYEVLRDVEDGRLTDDTDQASYDRASVVQRLKSLAVLTLMQPEFLLAVNMRKSLLWPKHHTPKPHGLMHLEQRFIDSLLTSPLNKHTKSPTLWSHRRWVVLRVYRYGFCDVLDHMKVVFIAAEKHPRNYYAWNHARFLMNLVDWGSENREQHVRILDTVLDWCKRHHDDTSGWSFLQGLLLAERRLKQGDAAYVLQDVLRLAQSLHWTNESIWVFLRTIAASRLITEPDYKDFLQTLLAMEVSTEDEAAKEVLHAAAAWCEDYRDTWPFKQRPFS
;
A
#
# COMPACT_ATOMS: atom_id res chain seq x y z
N MET A 1 43.82 1.16 -14.80
CA MET A 1 43.03 2.41 -14.80
C MET A 1 42.26 2.46 -13.49
N SER A 2 42.29 3.57 -12.76
CA SER A 2 41.45 3.75 -11.57
C SER A 2 39.98 3.70 -11.99
N ASP A 3 39.15 3.01 -11.21
CA ASP A 3 37.73 2.92 -11.46
C ASP A 3 37.12 4.33 -11.41
N PRO A 4 36.37 4.79 -12.43
CA PRO A 4 35.77 6.13 -12.42
C PRO A 4 34.89 6.40 -11.20
N LEU A 5 34.39 5.35 -10.53
CA LEU A 5 33.61 5.47 -9.30
C LEU A 5 34.49 5.77 -8.06
N ASP A 6 35.78 5.47 -8.10
CA ASP A 6 36.68 5.65 -6.95
C ASP A 6 36.81 7.13 -6.55
N SER A 7 36.70 8.06 -7.51
CA SER A 7 36.75 9.50 -7.25
C SER A 7 35.48 10.03 -6.54
N PHE A 8 34.34 9.35 -6.68
CA PHE A 8 33.06 9.79 -6.13
C PHE A 8 32.66 9.04 -4.85
N PHE A 9 32.89 7.73 -4.83
CA PHE A 9 32.41 6.81 -3.80
C PHE A 9 33.53 6.11 -3.03
N GLY A 10 34.80 6.42 -3.34
CA GLY A 10 35.94 5.72 -2.76
C GLY A 10 36.15 4.35 -3.39
N SER A 11 37.22 3.69 -2.94
CA SER A 11 37.67 2.40 -3.46
C SER A 11 36.62 1.30 -3.29
N GLN A 12 36.74 0.22 -4.07
CA GLN A 12 35.83 -0.92 -3.97
C GLN A 12 35.64 -1.47 -2.53
N PRO A 13 36.68 -1.60 -1.68
CA PRO A 13 36.49 -2.00 -0.28
C PRO A 13 35.54 -1.09 0.51
N VAL A 14 35.64 0.23 0.31
CA VAL A 14 34.75 1.22 0.96
C VAL A 14 33.31 1.02 0.52
N ARG A 15 33.08 0.82 -0.79
CA ARG A 15 31.73 0.57 -1.32
C ARG A 15 31.14 -0.75 -0.80
N LYS A 16 31.96 -1.78 -0.64
CA LYS A 16 31.56 -3.07 -0.05
C LYS A 16 31.22 -2.94 1.44
N GLU A 17 31.95 -2.11 2.18
CA GLU A 17 31.64 -1.79 3.57
C GLU A 17 30.29 -1.07 3.69
N ALA A 18 30.05 -0.06 2.85
CA ALA A 18 28.76 0.62 2.77
C ALA A 18 27.62 -0.35 2.43
N LEU A 19 27.82 -1.22 1.44
CA LEU A 19 26.85 -2.28 1.08
C LEU A 19 26.55 -3.18 2.27
N LYS A 20 27.58 -3.68 2.96
CA LYS A 20 27.39 -4.53 4.14
C LYS A 20 26.62 -3.79 5.23
N ALA A 21 27.04 -2.57 5.58
CA ALA A 21 26.40 -1.77 6.62
C ALA A 21 24.92 -1.51 6.32
N ILE A 22 24.59 -1.09 5.10
CA ILE A 22 23.21 -0.79 4.69
C ILE A 22 22.37 -2.05 4.57
N SER A 23 22.89 -3.11 3.96
CA SER A 23 22.13 -4.36 3.78
C SER A 23 21.89 -5.09 5.11
N ASP A 24 22.82 -5.02 6.06
CA ASP A 24 22.61 -5.45 7.45
C ASP A 24 21.61 -4.54 8.17
N ALA A 25 21.62 -3.24 7.86
CA ALA A 25 20.75 -2.26 8.48
C ALA A 25 19.25 -2.49 8.19
N ILE A 26 18.96 -2.84 6.93
CA ILE A 26 17.59 -3.00 6.42
C ILE A 26 17.16 -4.48 6.34
N ASP A 27 17.90 -5.37 6.99
CA ASP A 27 17.56 -6.79 7.07
C ASP A 27 16.34 -6.99 7.96
N PRO A 28 15.17 -7.43 7.44
CA PRO A 28 13.97 -7.65 8.24
C PRO A 28 14.16 -8.67 9.37
N ALA A 29 15.16 -9.55 9.30
CA ALA A 29 15.45 -10.53 10.36
C ALA A 29 16.13 -9.89 11.59
N ALA A 30 16.70 -8.70 11.45
CA ALA A 30 17.42 -8.00 12.50
C ALA A 30 16.54 -7.09 13.37
N HIS A 31 15.22 -7.10 13.15
CA HIS A 31 14.26 -6.21 13.81
C HIS A 31 13.10 -6.99 14.41
N ASP A 32 12.45 -6.41 15.43
CA ASP A 32 11.18 -6.88 15.98
C ASP A 32 10.05 -5.98 15.43
N GLY A 33 9.56 -6.29 14.22
CA GLY A 33 8.48 -5.53 13.56
C GLY A 33 8.87 -4.86 12.23
N LEU A 34 8.14 -3.81 11.85
CA LEU A 34 8.45 -3.06 10.63
C LEU A 34 9.53 -2.00 10.91
N MET A 35 10.40 -1.78 9.93
CA MET A 35 11.38 -0.71 9.98
C MET A 35 10.76 0.60 9.46
N GLU A 36 11.15 1.72 10.05
CA GLU A 36 10.90 3.06 9.50
C GLU A 36 12.20 3.61 8.90
N ILE A 37 12.33 3.50 7.58
CA ILE A 37 13.54 3.81 6.84
C ILE A 37 13.46 5.23 6.28
N ASP A 38 14.48 6.05 6.53
CA ASP A 38 14.60 7.38 5.93
C ASP A 38 15.93 7.53 5.19
N LEU A 39 15.92 8.28 4.08
CA LEU A 39 17.09 8.54 3.24
C LEU A 39 17.58 9.96 3.48
N LEU A 40 18.61 10.08 4.31
CA LEU A 40 19.12 11.37 4.78
C LEU A 40 20.37 11.82 4.00
N GLY A 41 20.56 13.13 3.93
CA GLY A 41 21.74 13.73 3.31
C GLY A 41 23.03 13.43 4.08
N PRO A 42 24.19 13.37 3.42
CA PRO A 42 25.45 12.96 4.04
C PRO A 42 25.90 13.89 5.18
N ALA A 43 25.49 15.16 5.17
CA ALA A 43 25.83 16.14 6.21
C ALA A 43 25.21 15.82 7.60
N LEU A 44 24.20 14.95 7.65
CA LEU A 44 23.53 14.53 8.89
C LEU A 44 24.20 13.32 9.55
N PHE A 45 25.25 12.75 8.92
CA PHE A 45 25.95 11.57 9.44
C PHE A 45 27.34 11.94 9.96
N PRO A 46 27.80 11.29 11.03
CA PRO A 46 29.21 11.26 11.37
C PRO A 46 30.08 10.78 10.20
N PRO A 47 31.34 11.26 10.08
CA PRO A 47 32.23 10.85 9.00
C PRO A 47 32.39 9.32 8.94
N GLY A 48 32.24 8.76 7.73
CA GLY A 48 32.39 7.31 7.48
C GLY A 48 31.18 6.46 7.88
N GLN A 49 30.09 7.04 8.38
CA GLN A 49 28.91 6.29 8.80
C GLN A 49 27.86 6.19 7.67
N SER A 50 27.53 4.96 7.29
CA SER A 50 26.50 4.69 6.27
C SER A 50 25.07 4.66 6.82
N VAL A 51 24.91 4.35 8.12
CA VAL A 51 23.61 4.11 8.76
C VAL A 51 23.61 4.59 10.20
N MET A 52 22.51 5.22 10.63
CA MET A 52 22.18 5.45 12.05
C MET A 52 20.90 4.69 12.39
N ARG A 53 20.79 4.22 13.63
CA ARG A 53 19.65 3.44 14.11
C ARG A 53 19.18 3.97 15.46
N ASP A 54 17.87 4.09 15.59
CA ASP A 54 17.19 4.38 16.85
C ASP A 54 15.93 3.50 16.93
N GLY A 55 15.98 2.42 17.72
CA GLY A 55 14.95 1.39 17.71
C GLY A 55 14.68 0.83 16.30
N SER A 56 13.44 0.92 15.84
CA SER A 56 12.99 0.51 14.49
C SER A 56 13.27 1.54 13.41
N ALA A 57 13.69 2.76 13.78
CA ALA A 57 14.03 3.81 12.83
C ALA A 57 15.44 3.59 12.27
N VAL A 58 15.56 3.61 10.94
CA VAL A 58 16.81 3.37 10.22
C VAL A 58 17.05 4.54 9.27
N ALA A 59 18.01 5.40 9.62
CA ALA A 59 18.46 6.45 8.72
C ALA A 59 19.62 5.92 7.85
N VAL A 60 19.47 6.00 6.53
CA VAL A 60 20.47 5.57 5.56
C VAL A 60 21.09 6.79 4.88
N ASN A 61 22.42 6.86 4.88
CA ASN A 61 23.16 7.91 4.21
C ASN A 61 23.02 7.77 2.70
N LYS A 62 22.42 8.76 2.04
CA LYS A 62 22.13 8.72 0.61
C LYS A 62 23.40 8.57 -0.25
N LYS A 63 24.54 9.14 0.16
CA LYS A 63 25.81 8.98 -0.58
C LYS A 63 26.31 7.55 -0.52
N GLU A 64 26.30 6.96 0.67
CA GLU A 64 26.72 5.58 0.89
C GLU A 64 25.74 4.58 0.25
N LEU A 65 24.44 4.89 0.21
CA LEU A 65 23.45 4.11 -0.52
C LEU A 65 23.74 4.06 -2.03
N MET A 66 24.15 5.18 -2.62
CA MET A 66 24.57 5.20 -4.03
C MET A 66 25.83 4.36 -4.25
N ALA A 67 26.82 4.46 -3.36
CA ALA A 67 28.03 3.65 -3.40
C ALA A 67 27.70 2.14 -3.34
N ALA A 68 26.87 1.75 -2.38
CA ALA A 68 26.39 0.38 -2.22
C ALA A 68 25.59 -0.10 -3.45
N TYR A 69 24.70 0.75 -3.98
CA TYR A 69 23.91 0.44 -5.17
C TYR A 69 24.78 0.08 -6.38
N TYR A 70 25.83 0.87 -6.66
CA TYR A 70 26.75 0.56 -7.76
C TYR A 70 27.53 -0.73 -7.54
N GLU A 71 27.94 -1.03 -6.30
CA GLU A 71 28.62 -2.29 -6.00
C GLU A 71 27.68 -3.48 -6.24
N VAL A 72 26.41 -3.38 -5.85
CA VAL A 72 25.44 -4.45 -6.12
C VAL A 72 25.14 -4.59 -7.61
N LEU A 73 25.09 -3.50 -8.38
CA LEU A 73 24.97 -3.59 -9.84
C LEU A 73 26.11 -4.38 -10.47
N ARG A 74 27.36 -4.18 -10.00
CA ARG A 74 28.50 -4.99 -10.44
C ARG A 74 28.34 -6.45 -10.07
N ASP A 75 27.85 -6.76 -8.88
CA ASP A 75 27.55 -8.14 -8.49
C ASP A 75 26.48 -8.78 -9.38
N VAL A 76 25.52 -8.00 -9.90
CA VAL A 76 24.54 -8.48 -10.91
C VAL A 76 25.22 -8.72 -12.26
N GLU A 77 26.02 -7.76 -12.74
CA GLU A 77 26.73 -7.86 -14.03
C GLU A 77 27.73 -9.02 -14.06
N ASP A 78 28.43 -9.25 -12.95
CA ASP A 78 29.39 -10.34 -12.77
C ASP A 78 28.71 -11.71 -12.55
N GLY A 79 27.38 -11.77 -12.52
CA GLY A 79 26.62 -13.00 -12.25
C GLY A 79 26.73 -13.52 -10.81
N ARG A 80 27.29 -12.74 -9.88
CA ARG A 80 27.47 -13.15 -8.47
C ARG A 80 26.15 -13.29 -7.71
N LEU A 81 25.08 -12.68 -8.21
CA LEU A 81 23.74 -12.73 -7.60
C LEU A 81 22.75 -13.63 -8.36
N THR A 82 23.16 -14.24 -9.47
CA THR A 82 22.31 -15.18 -10.20
C THR A 82 22.36 -16.56 -9.57
N ASP A 83 21.28 -17.32 -9.76
CA ASP A 83 21.22 -18.71 -9.33
C ASP A 83 22.01 -19.55 -10.35
N ASP A 84 23.05 -20.24 -9.91
CA ASP A 84 23.61 -21.37 -10.66
C ASP A 84 22.57 -22.49 -10.53
N THR A 85 21.59 -22.50 -11.44
CA THR A 85 20.40 -23.37 -11.41
C THR A 85 20.72 -24.87 -11.46
N ASP A 86 21.99 -25.24 -11.59
CA ASP A 86 22.49 -26.61 -11.67
C ASP A 86 23.07 -27.16 -10.36
N GLN A 87 23.18 -26.36 -9.28
CA GLN A 87 23.68 -26.88 -8.00
C GLN A 87 22.58 -27.53 -7.16
N ALA A 88 22.76 -28.82 -6.87
CA ALA A 88 21.88 -29.71 -6.11
C ALA A 88 21.68 -29.33 -4.62
N SER A 89 22.15 -28.17 -4.16
CA SER A 89 22.16 -27.77 -2.75
C SER A 89 21.65 -26.33 -2.60
N TYR A 90 20.40 -26.18 -2.16
CA TYR A 90 19.89 -24.90 -1.68
C TYR A 90 20.62 -24.50 -0.40
N ASP A 91 21.56 -23.56 -0.50
CA ASP A 91 22.17 -22.94 0.68
C ASP A 91 21.35 -21.70 1.11
N ARG A 92 20.63 -21.86 2.22
CA ARG A 92 19.82 -20.79 2.82
C ARG A 92 20.64 -19.56 3.19
N ALA A 93 21.88 -19.72 3.68
CA ALA A 93 22.71 -18.59 4.09
C ALA A 93 23.12 -17.74 2.87
N SER A 94 23.53 -18.41 1.79
CA SER A 94 23.82 -17.78 0.51
C SER A 94 22.61 -17.04 -0.07
N VAL A 95 21.41 -17.63 0.00
CA VAL A 95 20.16 -16.98 -0.43
C VAL A 95 19.85 -15.74 0.38
N VAL A 96 19.97 -15.81 1.72
CA VAL A 96 19.77 -14.65 2.60
C VAL A 96 20.74 -13.53 2.23
N GLN A 97 22.02 -13.84 2.03
CA GLN A 97 23.01 -12.84 1.66
C GLN A 97 22.67 -12.16 0.32
N ARG A 98 22.23 -12.91 -0.70
CA ARG A 98 21.79 -12.35 -1.98
C ARG A 98 20.55 -11.46 -1.83
N LEU A 99 19.58 -11.87 -1.02
CA LEU A 99 18.39 -11.04 -0.72
C LEU A 99 18.78 -9.74 0.00
N LYS A 100 19.77 -9.75 0.89
CA LYS A 100 20.30 -8.55 1.54
C LYS A 100 20.94 -7.60 0.53
N SER A 101 21.77 -8.10 -0.39
CA SER A 101 22.33 -7.28 -1.46
C SER A 101 21.25 -6.69 -2.37
N LEU A 102 20.30 -7.52 -2.83
CA LEU A 102 19.18 -7.07 -3.67
C LEU A 102 18.26 -6.05 -2.95
N ALA A 103 18.23 -6.05 -1.62
CA ALA A 103 17.43 -5.09 -0.85
C ALA A 103 17.94 -3.66 -1.06
N VAL A 104 19.25 -3.47 -1.26
CA VAL A 104 19.86 -2.18 -1.58
C VAL A 104 19.39 -1.67 -2.94
N LEU A 105 19.30 -2.53 -3.96
CA LEU A 105 18.75 -2.15 -5.27
C LEU A 105 17.30 -1.70 -5.15
N THR A 106 16.48 -2.44 -4.39
CA THR A 106 15.06 -2.11 -4.18
C THR A 106 14.87 -0.84 -3.33
N LEU A 107 15.72 -0.61 -2.32
CA LEU A 107 15.71 0.61 -1.52
C LEU A 107 16.13 1.83 -2.34
N MET A 108 17.15 1.72 -3.19
CA MET A 108 17.58 2.81 -4.05
C MET A 108 16.55 3.13 -5.15
N GLN A 109 16.01 2.09 -5.79
CA GLN A 109 15.08 2.21 -6.91
C GLN A 109 13.92 1.20 -6.81
N PRO A 110 12.73 1.64 -6.33
CA PRO A 110 11.60 0.74 -6.12
C PRO A 110 11.03 0.16 -7.43
N GLU A 111 11.29 0.81 -8.56
CA GLU A 111 10.88 0.35 -9.90
C GLU A 111 11.93 -0.54 -10.58
N PHE A 112 12.96 -1.00 -9.86
CA PHE A 112 13.97 -1.89 -10.43
C PHE A 112 13.42 -3.32 -10.57
N LEU A 113 12.70 -3.56 -11.65
CA LEU A 113 11.98 -4.82 -11.91
C LEU A 113 12.89 -6.06 -11.91
N LEU A 114 14.13 -5.93 -12.40
CA LEU A 114 15.12 -7.02 -12.37
C LEU A 114 15.41 -7.45 -10.93
N ALA A 115 15.69 -6.51 -10.03
CA ALA A 115 15.95 -6.82 -8.62
C ALA A 115 14.75 -7.55 -8.00
N VAL A 116 13.53 -7.06 -8.22
CA VAL A 116 12.30 -7.71 -7.73
C VAL A 116 12.13 -9.13 -8.28
N ASN A 117 12.39 -9.35 -9.57
CA ASN A 117 12.28 -10.68 -10.16
C ASN A 117 13.38 -11.63 -9.67
N MET A 118 14.61 -11.15 -9.46
CA MET A 118 15.68 -11.94 -8.84
C MET A 118 15.29 -12.37 -7.42
N ARG A 119 14.71 -11.46 -6.61
CA ARG A 119 14.17 -11.80 -5.28
C ARG A 119 13.10 -12.89 -5.36
N LYS A 120 12.16 -12.79 -6.30
CA LYS A 120 11.11 -13.82 -6.51
C LYS A 120 11.72 -15.19 -6.85
N SER A 121 12.74 -15.23 -7.71
CA SER A 121 13.43 -16.48 -8.07
C SER A 121 14.11 -17.12 -6.86
N LEU A 122 14.79 -16.33 -6.02
CA LEU A 122 15.44 -16.81 -4.80
C LEU A 122 14.46 -17.32 -3.74
N LEU A 123 13.29 -16.68 -3.62
CA LEU A 123 12.26 -17.03 -2.65
C LEU A 123 11.35 -18.16 -3.10
N TRP A 124 11.26 -18.40 -4.41
CA TRP A 124 10.42 -19.45 -5.00
C TRP A 124 11.16 -20.26 -6.08
N PRO A 125 12.26 -20.94 -5.71
CA PRO A 125 13.01 -21.79 -6.64
C PRO A 125 12.12 -22.92 -7.15
N LYS A 126 12.16 -23.23 -8.46
CA LYS A 126 11.25 -24.23 -9.08
C LYS A 126 11.42 -25.64 -8.50
N HIS A 127 12.66 -26.05 -8.26
CA HIS A 127 13.02 -27.44 -7.95
C HIS A 127 13.19 -27.75 -6.45
N HIS A 128 13.13 -26.75 -5.57
CA HIS A 128 13.27 -26.98 -4.13
C HIS A 128 11.91 -27.16 -3.45
N THR A 129 11.78 -28.26 -2.71
CA THR A 129 10.72 -28.51 -1.73
C THR A 129 11.37 -28.97 -0.42
N PRO A 130 10.91 -28.53 0.77
CA PRO A 130 9.84 -27.56 1.01
C PRO A 130 10.24 -26.13 0.60
N LYS A 131 9.26 -25.24 0.44
CA LYS A 131 9.53 -23.83 0.11
C LYS A 131 10.03 -23.09 1.36
N PRO A 132 10.85 -22.03 1.22
CA PRO A 132 11.42 -21.33 2.37
C PRO A 132 10.40 -20.36 3.00
N HIS A 133 9.35 -20.87 3.66
CA HIS A 133 8.26 -20.06 4.22
C HIS A 133 8.73 -18.94 5.14
N GLY A 134 9.74 -19.20 5.99
CA GLY A 134 10.34 -18.18 6.86
C GLY A 134 10.94 -17.00 6.09
N LEU A 135 11.53 -17.23 4.91
CA LEU A 135 12.05 -16.15 4.08
C LEU A 135 10.93 -15.35 3.41
N MET A 136 9.76 -15.96 3.16
CA MET A 136 8.60 -15.26 2.61
C MET A 136 8.02 -14.24 3.60
N HIS A 137 7.97 -14.59 4.89
CA HIS A 137 7.56 -13.65 5.95
C HIS A 137 8.54 -12.50 6.12
N LEU A 138 9.84 -12.79 6.04
CA LEU A 138 10.88 -11.75 6.05
C LEU A 138 10.76 -10.84 4.82
N GLU A 139 10.50 -11.40 3.64
CA GLU A 139 10.26 -10.61 2.43
C GLU A 139 9.04 -9.70 2.58
N GLN A 140 7.94 -10.22 3.15
CA GLN A 140 6.76 -9.42 3.43
C GLN A 140 7.11 -8.24 4.35
N ARG A 141 7.82 -8.50 5.46
CA ARG A 141 8.25 -7.44 6.40
C ARG A 141 9.15 -6.42 5.74
N PHE A 142 10.05 -6.83 4.85
CA PHE A 142 10.90 -5.93 4.09
C PHE A 142 10.07 -5.01 3.18
N ILE A 143 9.16 -5.57 2.37
CA ILE A 143 8.30 -4.79 1.48
C ILE A 143 7.37 -3.87 2.27
N ASP A 144 6.76 -4.39 3.34
CA ASP A 144 5.87 -3.61 4.21
C ASP A 144 6.63 -2.43 4.82
N SER A 145 7.86 -2.65 5.30
CA SER A 145 8.72 -1.55 5.79
C SER A 145 8.95 -0.48 4.73
N LEU A 146 9.26 -0.86 3.48
CA LEU A 146 9.44 0.11 2.39
C LEU A 146 8.16 0.89 2.06
N LEU A 147 7.00 0.25 2.14
CA LEU A 147 5.70 0.85 1.82
C LEU A 147 5.15 1.76 2.93
N THR A 148 5.57 1.55 4.18
CA THR A 148 5.11 2.32 5.35
C THR A 148 6.10 3.38 5.85
N SER A 149 7.36 3.31 5.39
CA SER A 149 8.40 4.28 5.69
C SER A 149 8.13 5.66 5.05
N PRO A 150 8.78 6.75 5.50
CA PRO A 150 8.72 8.09 4.87
C PRO A 150 9.41 8.16 3.47
N LEU A 151 9.19 7.15 2.64
CA LEU A 151 9.77 6.98 1.31
C LEU A 151 8.68 7.24 0.26
N ASN A 152 8.51 8.50 -0.13
CA ASN A 152 7.42 8.93 -1.04
C ASN A 152 7.39 8.17 -2.38
N LYS A 153 8.55 7.79 -2.91
CA LYS A 153 8.64 7.02 -4.17
C LYS A 153 8.22 5.57 -4.00
N HIS A 154 8.51 4.99 -2.84
CA HIS A 154 8.24 3.59 -2.52
C HIS A 154 6.79 3.37 -2.15
N THR A 155 6.24 4.25 -1.30
CA THR A 155 4.86 4.21 -0.81
C THR A 155 3.83 4.10 -1.93
N LYS A 156 4.10 4.69 -3.10
CA LYS A 156 3.24 4.64 -4.29
C LYS A 156 3.79 3.80 -5.46
N SER A 157 4.80 2.97 -5.21
CA SER A 157 5.45 2.18 -6.26
C SER A 157 4.54 1.06 -6.79
N PRO A 158 4.10 1.10 -8.07
CA PRO A 158 3.36 -0.02 -8.66
C PRO A 158 4.13 -1.34 -8.58
N THR A 159 5.46 -1.29 -8.76
CA THR A 159 6.31 -2.47 -8.72
C THR A 159 6.33 -3.10 -7.32
N LEU A 160 6.49 -2.30 -6.25
CA LEU A 160 6.45 -2.82 -4.87
C LEU A 160 5.08 -3.36 -4.50
N TRP A 161 3.99 -2.66 -4.84
CA TRP A 161 2.63 -3.17 -4.58
C TRP A 161 2.32 -4.46 -5.33
N SER A 162 2.82 -4.61 -6.56
CA SER A 162 2.71 -5.84 -7.35
C SER A 162 3.53 -6.98 -6.72
N HIS A 163 4.75 -6.70 -6.26
CA HIS A 163 5.58 -7.67 -5.55
C HIS A 163 4.93 -8.10 -4.23
N ARG A 164 4.37 -7.15 -3.47
CA ARG A 164 3.60 -7.43 -2.26
C ARG A 164 2.46 -8.40 -2.52
N ARG A 165 1.66 -8.21 -3.59
CA ARG A 165 0.59 -9.17 -3.96
C ARG A 165 1.14 -10.56 -4.20
N TRP A 166 2.28 -10.65 -4.89
CA TRP A 166 2.96 -11.93 -5.14
C TRP A 166 3.38 -12.62 -3.83
N VAL A 167 3.90 -11.88 -2.86
CA VAL A 167 4.28 -12.40 -1.53
C VAL A 167 3.05 -12.81 -0.72
N VAL A 168 2.06 -11.92 -0.59
CA VAL A 168 0.84 -12.15 0.20
C VAL A 168 0.07 -13.37 -0.29
N LEU A 169 -0.08 -13.57 -1.61
CA LEU A 169 -0.72 -14.79 -2.14
C LEU A 169 -0.03 -16.08 -1.71
N ARG A 170 1.30 -16.04 -1.53
CA ARG A 170 2.08 -17.20 -1.10
C ARG A 170 1.96 -17.41 0.39
N VAL A 171 2.08 -16.35 1.19
CA VAL A 171 1.89 -16.41 2.65
C VAL A 171 0.48 -16.88 3.00
N TYR A 172 -0.55 -16.33 2.33
CA TYR A 172 -1.95 -16.67 2.53
C TYR A 172 -2.22 -18.17 2.30
N ARG A 173 -1.64 -18.77 1.26
CA ARG A 173 -1.78 -20.21 0.97
C ARG A 173 -1.27 -21.13 2.07
N TYR A 174 -0.46 -20.63 3.00
CA TYR A 174 0.05 -21.41 4.13
C TYR A 174 -0.72 -21.16 5.43
N GLY A 175 -1.86 -20.47 5.39
CA GLY A 175 -2.77 -20.30 6.53
C GLY A 175 -2.40 -19.20 7.52
N PHE A 176 -1.45 -18.32 7.17
CA PHE A 176 -0.90 -17.30 8.08
C PHE A 176 -1.30 -15.87 7.70
N CYS A 177 -2.60 -15.56 7.62
CA CYS A 177 -2.99 -14.21 7.20
C CYS A 177 -4.39 -13.79 7.66
N ASP A 178 -4.45 -12.86 8.62
CA ASP A 178 -5.61 -11.99 8.79
C ASP A 178 -5.53 -10.86 7.76
N VAL A 179 -6.58 -10.68 6.98
CA VAL A 179 -6.71 -9.59 6.01
C VAL A 179 -6.64 -8.22 6.69
N LEU A 180 -7.14 -8.08 7.92
CA LEU A 180 -7.08 -6.82 8.66
C LEU A 180 -5.65 -6.41 9.00
N ASP A 181 -4.77 -7.37 9.32
CA ASP A 181 -3.35 -7.07 9.53
C ASP A 181 -2.69 -6.54 8.26
N HIS A 182 -3.11 -7.05 7.09
CA HIS A 182 -2.59 -6.59 5.80
C HIS A 182 -3.14 -5.23 5.39
N MET A 183 -4.35 -4.87 5.87
CA MET A 183 -4.96 -3.56 5.66
C MET A 183 -4.23 -2.46 6.44
N LYS A 184 -3.60 -2.75 7.58
CA LYS A 184 -2.79 -1.76 8.33
C LYS A 184 -1.72 -1.10 7.46
N VAL A 185 -1.05 -1.89 6.62
CA VAL A 185 -0.04 -1.38 5.66
C VAL A 185 -0.67 -0.47 4.60
N VAL A 186 -1.89 -0.78 4.15
CA VAL A 186 -2.63 0.10 3.22
C VAL A 186 -2.95 1.43 3.87
N PHE A 187 -3.45 1.42 5.11
CA PHE A 187 -3.80 2.63 5.84
C PHE A 187 -2.59 3.53 6.07
N ILE A 188 -1.48 2.97 6.56
CA ILE A 188 -0.24 3.74 6.77
C ILE A 188 0.27 4.31 5.44
N ALA A 189 0.26 3.53 4.37
CA ALA A 189 0.69 4.01 3.05
C ALA A 189 -0.24 5.05 2.42
N ALA A 190 -1.54 5.02 2.75
CA ALA A 190 -2.51 6.04 2.34
C ALA A 190 -2.37 7.33 3.15
N GLU A 191 -2.03 7.23 4.45
CA GLU A 191 -1.72 8.38 5.30
C GLU A 191 -0.43 9.08 4.85
N LYS A 192 0.61 8.32 4.51
CA LYS A 192 1.89 8.87 4.02
C LYS A 192 1.77 9.44 2.60
N HIS A 193 0.83 8.97 1.79
CA HIS A 193 0.58 9.49 0.45
C HIS A 193 -0.93 9.66 0.20
N PRO A 194 -1.49 10.87 0.40
CA PRO A 194 -2.92 11.09 0.22
C PRO A 194 -3.40 10.63 -1.16
N ARG A 195 -4.56 9.95 -1.20
CA ARG A 195 -5.18 9.43 -2.44
C ARG A 195 -4.30 8.37 -3.13
N ASN A 196 -3.59 7.55 -2.36
CA ASN A 196 -2.73 6.48 -2.87
C ASN A 196 -3.56 5.36 -3.56
N TYR A 197 -3.81 5.54 -4.85
CA TYR A 197 -4.55 4.57 -5.66
C TYR A 197 -3.93 3.16 -5.60
N TYR A 198 -2.61 3.02 -5.54
CA TYR A 198 -1.97 1.70 -5.53
C TYR A 198 -2.21 0.95 -4.23
N ALA A 199 -2.17 1.64 -3.08
CA ALA A 199 -2.49 1.07 -1.78
C ALA A 199 -3.97 0.61 -1.75
N TRP A 200 -4.90 1.47 -2.15
CA TRP A 200 -6.33 1.13 -2.17
C TRP A 200 -6.69 0.08 -3.24
N ASN A 201 -5.96 0.02 -4.35
CA ASN A 201 -6.07 -1.07 -5.31
C ASN A 201 -5.55 -2.39 -4.73
N HIS A 202 -4.51 -2.35 -3.88
CA HIS A 202 -4.07 -3.51 -3.12
C HIS A 202 -5.14 -3.96 -2.10
N ALA A 203 -5.81 -3.03 -1.40
CA ALA A 203 -6.96 -3.38 -0.55
C ALA A 203 -8.07 -4.10 -1.31
N ARG A 204 -8.42 -3.65 -2.53
CA ARG A 204 -9.38 -4.36 -3.39
C ARG A 204 -8.94 -5.79 -3.71
N PHE A 205 -7.65 -5.99 -3.95
CA PHE A 205 -7.07 -7.32 -4.11
C PHE A 205 -7.23 -8.18 -2.84
N LEU A 206 -6.98 -7.63 -1.65
CA LEU A 206 -7.15 -8.35 -0.38
C LEU A 206 -8.60 -8.80 -0.16
N MET A 207 -9.59 -8.02 -0.60
CA MET A 207 -11.02 -8.38 -0.50
C MET A 207 -11.37 -9.64 -1.33
N ASN A 208 -10.54 -10.04 -2.29
CA ASN A 208 -10.71 -11.30 -3.02
C ASN A 208 -10.21 -12.52 -2.25
N LEU A 209 -9.50 -12.31 -1.13
CA LEU A 209 -9.02 -13.37 -0.25
C LEU A 209 -9.96 -13.60 0.94
N VAL A 210 -10.84 -12.65 1.23
CA VAL A 210 -11.85 -12.76 2.30
C VAL A 210 -12.92 -13.76 1.90
N ASP A 211 -13.27 -14.66 2.84
CA ASP A 211 -14.46 -15.49 2.71
C ASP A 211 -15.71 -14.69 3.07
N TRP A 212 -16.53 -14.40 2.06
CA TRP A 212 -17.78 -13.65 2.18
C TRP A 212 -19.00 -14.53 2.54
N GLY A 213 -18.77 -15.78 2.97
CA GLY A 213 -19.82 -16.65 3.49
C GLY A 213 -20.51 -16.08 4.74
N SER A 214 -21.80 -16.37 4.92
CA SER A 214 -22.62 -15.82 6.02
C SER A 214 -22.10 -16.18 7.41
N GLU A 215 -21.33 -17.26 7.52
CA GLU A 215 -20.72 -17.73 8.77
C GLU A 215 -19.63 -16.76 9.26
N ASN A 216 -18.99 -16.01 8.38
CA ASN A 216 -17.91 -15.07 8.68
C ASN A 216 -18.38 -13.61 8.83
N ARG A 217 -19.66 -13.41 9.14
CA ARG A 217 -20.29 -12.09 9.19
C ARG A 217 -19.59 -11.12 10.15
N GLU A 218 -19.07 -11.61 11.27
CA GLU A 218 -18.32 -10.77 12.22
C GLU A 218 -17.09 -10.15 11.58
N GLN A 219 -16.33 -10.93 10.78
CA GLN A 219 -15.17 -10.41 10.06
C GLN A 219 -15.57 -9.34 9.03
N HIS A 220 -16.70 -9.52 8.34
CA HIS A 220 -17.20 -8.54 7.36
C HIS A 220 -17.53 -7.20 8.00
N VAL A 221 -18.21 -7.24 9.16
CA VAL A 221 -18.54 -6.05 9.95
C VAL A 221 -17.25 -5.38 10.44
N ARG A 222 -16.28 -6.14 10.97
CA ARG A 222 -14.99 -5.58 11.38
C ARG A 222 -14.25 -4.89 10.23
N ILE A 223 -14.24 -5.48 9.04
CA ILE A 223 -13.64 -4.86 7.83
C ILE A 223 -14.37 -3.55 7.51
N LEU A 224 -15.70 -3.57 7.46
CA LEU A 224 -16.50 -2.39 7.16
C LEU A 224 -16.24 -1.27 8.16
N ASP A 225 -16.32 -1.56 9.46
CA ASP A 225 -16.14 -0.57 10.52
C ASP A 225 -14.73 0.01 10.52
N THR A 226 -13.71 -0.83 10.31
CA THR A 226 -12.31 -0.38 10.24
C THR A 226 -12.10 0.59 9.08
N VAL A 227 -12.65 0.28 7.91
CA VAL A 227 -12.52 1.11 6.71
C VAL A 227 -13.33 2.40 6.84
N LEU A 228 -14.55 2.31 7.36
CA LEU A 228 -15.41 3.45 7.62
C LEU A 228 -14.76 4.43 8.59
N ASP A 229 -14.21 3.93 9.71
CA ASP A 229 -13.50 4.75 10.69
C ASP A 229 -12.29 5.46 10.06
N TRP A 230 -11.53 4.76 9.23
CA TRP A 230 -10.41 5.36 8.51
C TRP A 230 -10.89 6.48 7.55
N CYS A 231 -11.95 6.24 6.77
CA CYS A 231 -12.51 7.24 5.84
C CYS A 231 -13.00 8.50 6.57
N LYS A 232 -13.64 8.36 7.73
CA LYS A 232 -14.08 9.51 8.55
C LYS A 232 -12.90 10.36 9.02
N ARG A 233 -11.76 9.74 9.34
CA ARG A 233 -10.54 10.46 9.74
C ARG A 233 -9.80 11.11 8.56
N HIS A 234 -10.08 10.67 7.34
CA HIS A 234 -9.42 11.12 6.10
C HIS A 234 -10.46 11.50 5.04
N HIS A 235 -11.30 12.45 5.43
CA HIS A 235 -12.53 12.77 4.72
C HIS A 235 -12.27 13.28 3.28
N ASP A 236 -11.07 13.73 2.94
CA ASP A 236 -10.64 14.20 1.60
C ASP A 236 -9.90 13.15 0.74
N ASP A 237 -9.80 11.90 1.20
CA ASP A 237 -9.17 10.81 0.45
C ASP A 237 -10.17 10.08 -0.47
N THR A 238 -10.22 10.53 -1.73
CA THR A 238 -11.08 9.92 -2.76
C THR A 238 -10.84 8.42 -2.97
N SER A 239 -9.61 7.92 -2.76
CA SER A 239 -9.29 6.51 -3.00
C SER A 239 -9.85 5.61 -1.91
N GLY A 240 -9.81 6.07 -0.65
CA GLY A 240 -10.45 5.42 0.49
C GLY A 240 -11.97 5.37 0.34
N TRP A 241 -12.60 6.50 0.04
CA TRP A 241 -14.05 6.57 -0.20
C TRP A 241 -14.48 5.69 -1.38
N SER A 242 -13.74 5.69 -2.48
CA SER A 242 -13.99 4.81 -3.63
C SER A 242 -13.85 3.32 -3.26
N PHE A 243 -12.94 2.98 -2.34
CA PHE A 243 -12.82 1.61 -1.84
C PHE A 243 -14.02 1.21 -0.98
N LEU A 244 -14.42 2.06 -0.02
CA LEU A 244 -15.62 1.84 0.81
C LEU A 244 -16.88 1.71 -0.04
N GLN A 245 -17.03 2.58 -1.05
CA GLN A 245 -18.11 2.49 -2.04
C GLN A 245 -18.12 1.13 -2.72
N GLY A 246 -16.97 0.67 -3.22
CA GLY A 246 -16.85 -0.63 -3.86
C GLY A 246 -17.11 -1.81 -2.92
N LEU A 247 -16.87 -1.65 -1.62
CA LEU A 247 -17.19 -2.65 -0.61
C LEU A 247 -18.70 -2.79 -0.42
N LEU A 248 -19.41 -1.66 -0.32
CA LEU A 248 -20.87 -1.60 -0.14
C LEU A 248 -21.63 -2.06 -1.38
N LEU A 249 -21.16 -1.66 -2.57
CA LEU A 249 -21.81 -1.97 -3.85
C LEU A 249 -21.54 -3.40 -4.35
N ALA A 250 -20.55 -4.10 -3.79
CA ALA A 250 -20.23 -5.45 -4.21
C ALA A 250 -21.29 -6.44 -3.71
N GLU A 251 -22.01 -7.05 -4.65
CA GLU A 251 -22.99 -8.08 -4.34
C GLU A 251 -22.37 -9.20 -3.50
N ARG A 252 -23.16 -9.73 -2.55
CA ARG A 252 -22.80 -10.85 -1.66
C ARG A 252 -21.69 -10.55 -0.65
N ARG A 253 -21.13 -9.33 -0.58
CA ARG A 253 -20.17 -8.95 0.46
C ARG A 253 -20.86 -8.42 1.71
N LEU A 254 -21.76 -7.45 1.54
CA LEU A 254 -22.45 -6.77 2.64
C LEU A 254 -23.97 -6.84 2.47
N LYS A 255 -24.70 -6.66 3.57
CA LYS A 255 -26.16 -6.66 3.59
C LYS A 255 -26.69 -5.28 3.19
N GLN A 256 -27.92 -5.24 2.69
CA GLN A 256 -28.59 -3.99 2.32
C GLN A 256 -28.61 -2.97 3.48
N GLY A 257 -28.84 -3.42 4.71
CA GLY A 257 -28.82 -2.57 5.90
C GLY A 257 -27.47 -1.91 6.21
N ASP A 258 -26.35 -2.48 5.71
CA ASP A 258 -25.02 -1.90 5.93
C ASP A 258 -24.85 -0.59 5.15
N ALA A 259 -25.36 -0.52 3.93
CA ALA A 259 -25.29 0.69 3.11
C ALA A 259 -26.12 1.83 3.71
N ALA A 260 -27.33 1.53 4.19
CA ALA A 260 -28.19 2.52 4.86
C ALA A 260 -27.53 3.03 6.16
N TYR A 261 -26.98 2.13 6.98
CA TYR A 261 -26.24 2.50 8.19
C TYR A 261 -25.06 3.44 7.88
N VAL A 262 -24.22 3.06 6.91
CA VAL A 262 -23.05 3.87 6.54
C VAL A 262 -23.48 5.22 5.96
N LEU A 263 -24.47 5.26 5.08
CA LEU A 263 -24.98 6.49 4.49
C LEU A 263 -25.40 7.46 5.59
N GLN A 264 -26.28 7.01 6.49
CA GLN A 264 -26.81 7.81 7.58
C GLN A 264 -25.72 8.31 8.54
N ASP A 265 -24.76 7.45 8.83
CA ASP A 265 -23.67 7.80 9.73
C ASP A 265 -22.71 8.84 9.14
N VAL A 266 -22.33 8.68 7.87
CA VAL A 266 -21.46 9.64 7.17
C VAL A 266 -22.21 10.95 6.89
N LEU A 267 -23.50 10.89 6.55
CA LEU A 267 -24.32 12.07 6.28
C LEU A 267 -24.45 12.96 7.53
N ARG A 268 -24.71 12.37 8.70
CA ARG A 268 -24.73 13.10 9.99
C ARG A 268 -23.39 13.76 10.29
N LEU A 269 -22.28 13.06 10.04
CA LEU A 269 -20.94 13.64 10.22
C LEU A 269 -20.70 14.79 9.26
N ALA A 270 -21.01 14.62 7.97
CA ALA A 270 -20.85 15.65 6.96
C ALA A 270 -21.64 16.92 7.32
N GLN A 271 -22.87 16.76 7.81
CA GLN A 271 -23.67 17.89 8.30
C GLN A 271 -23.05 18.54 9.54
N SER A 272 -22.69 17.76 10.56
CA SER A 272 -22.16 18.29 11.82
C SER A 272 -20.82 19.01 11.66
N LEU A 273 -19.94 18.48 10.80
CA LEU A 273 -18.60 19.00 10.55
C LEU A 273 -18.52 19.89 9.30
N HIS A 274 -19.66 20.15 8.66
CA HIS A 274 -19.77 20.95 7.43
C HIS A 274 -18.82 20.46 6.33
N TRP A 275 -18.72 19.14 6.15
CA TRP A 275 -17.89 18.56 5.09
C TRP A 275 -18.56 18.73 3.73
N THR A 276 -17.96 19.54 2.88
CA THR A 276 -18.45 19.88 1.53
C THR A 276 -17.51 19.42 0.41
N ASN A 277 -16.49 18.64 0.76
CA ASN A 277 -15.47 18.20 -0.19
C ASN A 277 -15.98 17.11 -1.15
N GLU A 278 -15.48 17.15 -2.38
CA GLU A 278 -15.95 16.28 -3.48
C GLU A 278 -15.87 14.79 -3.15
N SER A 279 -14.83 14.34 -2.45
CA SER A 279 -14.62 12.92 -2.15
C SER A 279 -15.78 12.28 -1.40
N ILE A 280 -16.33 12.97 -0.40
CA ILE A 280 -17.45 12.47 0.40
C ILE A 280 -18.75 12.57 -0.38
N TRP A 281 -18.98 13.67 -1.09
CA TRP A 281 -20.24 13.87 -1.82
C TRP A 281 -20.36 12.97 -3.04
N VAL A 282 -19.24 12.59 -3.67
CA VAL A 282 -19.19 11.51 -4.67
C VAL A 282 -19.59 10.17 -4.06
N PHE A 283 -19.11 9.86 -2.85
CA PHE A 283 -19.50 8.66 -2.13
C PHE A 283 -21.00 8.68 -1.77
N LEU A 284 -21.46 9.74 -1.08
CA LEU A 284 -22.84 9.88 -0.61
C LEU A 284 -23.83 9.84 -1.77
N ARG A 285 -23.62 10.62 -2.84
CA ARG A 285 -24.52 10.63 -4.01
C ARG A 285 -24.59 9.28 -4.71
N THR A 286 -23.47 8.54 -4.73
CA THR A 286 -23.44 7.23 -5.38
C THR A 286 -24.19 6.18 -4.55
N ILE A 287 -24.03 6.18 -3.22
CA ILE A 287 -24.78 5.28 -2.34
C ILE A 287 -26.27 5.66 -2.33
N ALA A 288 -26.59 6.95 -2.29
CA ALA A 288 -27.96 7.46 -2.31
C ALA A 288 -28.71 7.13 -3.62
N ALA A 289 -28.02 7.19 -4.76
CA ALA A 289 -28.57 6.78 -6.06
C ALA A 289 -28.63 5.26 -6.26
N SER A 290 -28.08 4.45 -5.33
CA SER A 290 -28.09 2.99 -5.45
C SER A 290 -29.42 2.38 -4.99
N ARG A 291 -29.70 1.13 -5.39
CA ARG A 291 -30.84 0.35 -4.87
C ARG A 291 -30.62 -0.24 -3.47
N LEU A 292 -29.51 0.09 -2.82
CA LEU A 292 -29.18 -0.45 -1.50
C LEU A 292 -29.83 0.32 -0.35
N ILE A 293 -30.36 1.50 -0.61
CA ILE A 293 -30.99 2.34 0.40
C ILE A 293 -32.51 2.43 0.20
N THR A 294 -33.23 2.80 1.24
CA THR A 294 -34.70 2.91 1.19
C THR A 294 -35.14 4.32 0.74
N GLU A 295 -36.41 4.47 0.33
CA GLU A 295 -36.98 5.79 0.03
C GLU A 295 -36.87 6.81 1.19
N PRO A 296 -37.12 6.41 2.46
CA PRO A 296 -36.83 7.27 3.61
C PRO A 296 -35.38 7.75 3.68
N ASP A 297 -34.40 6.84 3.52
CA ASP A 297 -32.97 7.19 3.59
C ASP A 297 -32.59 8.20 2.50
N TYR A 298 -33.16 8.05 1.31
CA TYR A 298 -32.90 8.96 0.20
C TYR A 298 -33.50 10.35 0.43
N LYS A 299 -34.72 10.43 0.97
CA LYS A 299 -35.36 11.70 1.30
C LYS A 299 -34.54 12.48 2.34
N ASP A 300 -34.02 11.78 3.34
CA ASP A 300 -33.17 12.36 4.37
C ASP A 300 -31.83 12.86 3.79
N PHE A 301 -31.23 12.10 2.86
CA PHE A 301 -30.08 12.56 2.09
C PHE A 301 -30.35 13.88 1.35
N LEU A 302 -31.45 13.97 0.59
CA LEU A 302 -31.80 15.20 -0.14
C LEU A 302 -32.07 16.38 0.79
N GLN A 303 -32.76 16.16 1.91
CA GLN A 303 -33.02 17.20 2.91
C GLN A 303 -31.72 17.73 3.50
N THR A 304 -30.79 16.85 3.85
CA THR A 304 -29.49 17.23 4.40
C THR A 304 -28.64 17.97 3.37
N LEU A 305 -28.60 17.49 2.12
CA LEU A 305 -27.90 18.15 1.02
C LEU A 305 -28.38 19.60 0.84
N LEU A 306 -29.70 19.80 0.74
CA LEU A 306 -30.29 21.14 0.59
C LEU A 306 -29.99 22.04 1.80
N ALA A 307 -30.08 21.50 3.02
CA ALA A 307 -29.76 22.25 4.23
C ALA A 307 -28.29 22.70 4.23
N MET A 308 -27.37 21.84 3.81
CA MET A 308 -25.96 22.16 3.71
C MET A 308 -25.67 23.19 2.62
N GLU A 309 -26.33 23.08 1.46
CA GLU A 309 -26.20 24.03 0.34
C GLU A 309 -26.66 25.44 0.72
N VAL A 310 -27.78 25.55 1.44
CA VAL A 310 -28.28 26.83 1.95
C VAL A 310 -27.35 27.41 3.02
N SER A 311 -26.73 26.57 3.85
CA SER A 311 -25.87 27.01 4.95
C SER A 311 -24.46 27.42 4.54
N THR A 312 -23.97 26.96 3.39
CA THR A 312 -22.60 27.22 2.95
C THR A 312 -22.51 28.52 2.13
N GLU A 313 -21.53 29.36 2.44
CA GLU A 313 -21.22 30.56 1.66
C GLU A 313 -20.21 30.29 0.53
N ASP A 314 -19.50 29.16 0.58
CA ASP A 314 -18.50 28.77 -0.40
C ASP A 314 -19.17 28.27 -1.70
N GLU A 315 -18.95 28.99 -2.80
CA GLU A 315 -19.50 28.64 -4.12
C GLU A 315 -18.94 27.31 -4.65
N ALA A 316 -17.68 26.97 -4.38
CA ALA A 316 -17.13 25.68 -4.79
C ALA A 316 -17.81 24.52 -4.03
N ALA A 317 -18.13 24.73 -2.76
CA ALA A 317 -18.92 23.80 -1.97
C ALA A 317 -20.34 23.64 -2.52
N LYS A 318 -21.00 24.74 -2.93
CA LYS A 318 -22.33 24.68 -3.57
C LYS A 318 -22.28 23.90 -4.87
N GLU A 319 -21.27 24.10 -5.71
CA GLU A 319 -21.10 23.33 -6.95
C GLU A 319 -21.01 21.82 -6.69
N VAL A 320 -20.27 21.40 -5.66
CA VAL A 320 -20.17 19.98 -5.27
C VAL A 320 -21.53 19.43 -4.83
N LEU A 321 -22.28 20.17 -4.00
CA LEU A 321 -23.59 19.76 -3.51
C LEU A 321 -24.64 19.71 -4.63
N HIS A 322 -24.67 20.73 -5.48
CA HIS A 322 -25.54 20.78 -6.65
C HIS A 322 -25.25 19.62 -7.63
N ALA A 323 -23.98 19.32 -7.89
CA ALA A 323 -23.59 18.17 -8.70
C ALA A 323 -24.01 16.83 -8.06
N ALA A 324 -24.03 16.75 -6.73
CA ALA A 324 -24.52 15.58 -6.01
C ALA A 324 -26.03 15.37 -6.14
N ALA A 325 -26.81 16.44 -6.09
CA ALA A 325 -28.25 16.40 -6.31
C ALA A 325 -28.57 15.98 -7.76
N ALA A 326 -27.98 16.66 -8.74
CA ALA A 326 -28.17 16.38 -10.17
C ALA A 326 -27.83 14.92 -10.53
N TRP A 327 -26.75 14.38 -9.95
CA TRP A 327 -26.42 12.97 -10.13
C TRP A 327 -27.54 12.05 -9.68
N CYS A 328 -28.18 12.31 -8.54
CA CYS A 328 -29.22 11.43 -8.05
C CYS A 328 -30.46 11.45 -8.96
N GLU A 329 -30.81 12.60 -9.54
CA GLU A 329 -31.89 12.73 -10.51
C GLU A 329 -31.65 11.88 -11.77
N ASP A 330 -30.42 11.92 -12.30
CA ASP A 330 -30.06 11.19 -13.53
C ASP A 330 -29.98 9.67 -13.33
N TYR A 331 -29.55 9.25 -12.15
CA TYR A 331 -28.98 7.91 -11.97
C TYR A 331 -29.77 6.97 -11.05
N ARG A 332 -30.68 7.50 -10.21
CA ARG A 332 -31.44 6.68 -9.25
C ARG A 332 -32.36 5.67 -9.92
N ASP A 333 -33.09 6.10 -10.94
CA ASP A 333 -34.03 5.23 -11.67
C ASP A 333 -33.33 4.31 -12.67
N THR A 334 -32.05 4.58 -13.00
CA THR A 334 -31.28 3.85 -14.01
C THR A 334 -30.26 2.85 -13.42
N TRP A 335 -30.28 2.62 -12.10
CA TRP A 335 -29.39 1.65 -11.43
C TRP A 335 -29.71 0.18 -11.79
N PRO A 336 -28.70 -0.70 -11.99
CA PRO A 336 -27.26 -0.41 -11.98
C PRO A 336 -26.85 0.37 -13.23
N PHE A 337 -25.96 1.35 -13.07
CA PHE A 337 -25.57 2.24 -14.16
C PHE A 337 -25.13 1.43 -15.38
N LYS A 338 -25.86 1.56 -16.50
CA LYS A 338 -25.34 1.10 -17.79
C LYS A 338 -24.07 1.90 -18.04
N GLN A 339 -22.92 1.23 -18.11
CA GLN A 339 -21.69 1.86 -18.60
C GLN A 339 -22.02 2.50 -19.95
N ARG A 340 -22.01 3.83 -20.04
CA ARG A 340 -21.92 4.47 -21.36
C ARG A 340 -20.60 3.96 -21.96
N PRO A 341 -20.59 3.40 -23.18
CA PRO A 341 -19.33 3.08 -23.83
C PRO A 341 -18.51 4.37 -23.87
N PHE A 342 -17.27 4.31 -23.39
CA PHE A 342 -16.30 5.39 -23.60
C PHE A 342 -16.21 5.62 -25.11
N SER A 343 -16.74 6.75 -25.59
CA SER A 343 -16.60 7.23 -26.96
C SER A 343 -15.30 8.00 -27.12
#